data_AF-A0ABD6R1U9-F1
#
_entry.id   AF-A0ABD6R1U9-F1
#
_cell.length_a   1.000
_cell.length_b   1.000
_cell.length_c   1.000
_cell.angle_alpha   90.00
_cell.angle_beta   90.00
_cell.angle_gamma   90.00
#
_symmetry.space_group_name_H-M   'P 1'
#
loop_
_entity.id
_entity.type
_entity.pdbx_description
1 polymer ?
#
loop_
_entity_poly.entity_id
_entity_poly.type
_entity_poly.pdbx_seq_one_letter_code
_entity_poly.pdbx_strand_id
1 'polypeptide(L)'
;MVPCSLTFKTYSSGTFFAGQCYSHLAQSTFYNLSATIAYHRLAYVNAIDDNFSGYYSGWGIGTWGMGWLHENLKTLNIIHATKSSCIPAVKARILTNSATVIKGPGSTGGDLVKLPGVPSTSDIQVRMNMTREVWKNYRIRIRYATSSSAQLFVGKWTGRWAATANINLAATYSGELTYSAFKLADVPFNITTGEPEFSFELRNNSGGPILIDRIEFIPLEGTFAE
;
A
#
# COMPACT_ATOMS: atom_id res chain seq x y z
N MET A 1 15.65 34.98 -16.54
CA MET A 1 15.68 33.51 -16.70
C MET A 1 14.23 33.07 -16.92
N VAL A 2 13.87 32.62 -18.12
CA VAL A 2 12.47 32.20 -18.41
C VAL A 2 12.28 30.80 -17.80
N PRO A 3 11.19 30.54 -17.05
CA PRO A 3 10.97 29.21 -16.46
C PRO A 3 10.78 28.17 -17.56
N CYS A 4 11.60 27.11 -17.53
CA CYS A 4 11.38 25.92 -18.35
C CYS A 4 10.25 25.11 -17.70
N SER A 5 9.21 24.78 -18.46
CA SER A 5 8.13 23.90 -18.01
C SER A 5 8.37 22.47 -18.50
N LEU A 6 8.49 21.53 -17.55
CA LEU A 6 8.62 20.11 -17.85
C LEU A 6 7.26 19.43 -17.65
N THR A 7 6.68 18.88 -18.71
CA THR A 7 5.39 18.18 -18.67
C THR A 7 5.60 16.67 -18.77
N PHE A 8 5.09 15.92 -17.81
CA PHE A 8 5.01 14.46 -17.85
C PHE A 8 3.64 14.03 -18.38
N LYS A 9 3.61 13.25 -19.46
CA LYS A 9 2.38 12.57 -19.90
C LYS A 9 2.49 11.09 -19.53
N THR A 10 1.56 10.61 -18.72
CA THR A 10 1.43 9.20 -18.35
C THR A 10 0.34 8.59 -19.21
N TYR A 11 0.69 7.57 -20.00
CA TYR A 11 -0.29 6.71 -20.66
C TYR A 11 -0.38 5.39 -19.88
N SER A 12 -1.57 4.80 -19.81
CA SER A 12 -1.82 3.51 -19.16
C SER A 12 -0.94 2.36 -19.68
N SER A 13 -0.23 2.58 -20.80
CA SER A 13 0.68 1.65 -21.48
C SER A 13 2.18 1.80 -21.14
N GLY A 14 2.56 2.60 -20.14
CA GLY A 14 3.96 2.65 -19.67
C GLY A 14 4.92 3.44 -20.56
N THR A 15 4.43 4.21 -21.52
CA THR A 15 5.24 5.19 -22.25
C THR A 15 5.32 6.49 -21.44
N PHE A 16 6.52 6.92 -21.08
CA PHE A 16 6.77 8.17 -20.36
C PHE A 16 7.46 9.16 -21.28
N PHE A 17 6.95 10.38 -21.31
CA PHE A 17 7.63 11.50 -21.94
C PHE A 17 8.12 12.44 -20.83
N ALA A 18 9.43 12.64 -20.71
CA ALA A 18 9.99 13.74 -19.95
C ALA A 18 10.02 14.96 -20.88
N GLY A 19 9.46 16.09 -20.41
CA GLY A 19 9.16 17.28 -21.23
C GLY A 19 10.31 17.89 -22.05
N GLN A 20 9.96 18.91 -22.84
CA GLN A 20 10.89 19.66 -23.68
C GLN A 20 11.55 20.79 -22.86
N CYS A 21 12.90 20.86 -22.85
CA CYS A 21 13.63 22.04 -22.39
C CYS A 21 13.78 23.02 -23.55
N TYR A 22 13.33 24.27 -23.37
CA TYR A 22 13.48 25.32 -24.36
C TYR A 22 14.76 26.12 -24.09
N SER A 23 15.79 25.92 -24.91
CA SER A 23 16.90 26.90 -25.02
C SER A 23 16.70 27.71 -26.31
N HIS A 24 17.08 28.99 -26.26
CA HIS A 24 16.73 30.00 -27.25
C HIS A 24 17.34 29.80 -28.66
N LEU A 25 18.08 28.71 -28.91
CA LEU A 25 18.86 28.55 -30.16
C LEU A 25 18.86 27.15 -30.81
N ALA A 26 18.16 26.15 -30.27
CA ALA A 26 17.95 24.90 -30.98
C ALA A 26 16.81 24.09 -30.38
N GLN A 27 15.79 23.80 -31.18
CA GLN A 27 14.77 22.78 -30.90
C GLN A 27 15.46 21.41 -30.83
N SER A 28 16.03 21.06 -29.68
CA SER A 28 16.63 19.75 -29.47
C SER A 28 15.84 19.01 -28.40
N THR A 29 15.22 17.92 -28.83
CA THR A 29 14.56 16.95 -27.96
C THR A 29 15.66 16.23 -27.19
N PHE A 30 15.91 16.60 -25.94
CA PHE A 30 17.09 16.09 -25.24
C PHE A 30 16.98 14.63 -24.79
N TYR A 31 15.78 14.06 -24.60
CA TYR A 31 15.65 12.66 -24.19
C TYR A 31 14.35 12.03 -24.69
N ASN A 32 14.45 11.11 -25.65
CA ASN A 32 13.35 10.21 -25.99
C ASN A 32 13.45 8.98 -25.07
N LEU A 33 13.10 9.15 -23.80
CA LEU A 33 13.09 8.05 -22.81
C LEU A 33 11.86 7.14 -23.02
N SER A 34 11.81 6.48 -24.17
CA SER A 34 10.97 5.30 -24.37
C SER A 34 11.60 4.09 -23.67
N ALA A 35 11.70 4.15 -22.34
CA ALA A 35 12.10 2.99 -21.53
C ALA A 35 10.85 2.47 -20.82
N THR A 36 10.11 1.59 -21.51
CA THR A 36 9.15 0.72 -20.83
C THR A 36 9.95 -0.24 -19.95
N ILE A 37 9.87 -0.08 -18.63
CA ILE A 37 10.36 -1.11 -17.73
C ILE A 37 9.27 -2.19 -17.68
N ALA A 38 9.58 -3.35 -18.26
CA ALA A 38 8.64 -4.47 -18.28
C ALA A 38 8.11 -4.75 -16.87
N TYR A 39 6.81 -4.96 -16.78
CA TYR A 39 6.09 -5.24 -15.54
C TYR A 39 6.13 -4.14 -14.48
N HIS A 40 6.50 -2.90 -14.84
CA HIS A 40 6.52 -1.77 -13.91
C HIS A 40 5.85 -0.52 -14.50
N ARG A 41 5.32 0.32 -13.61
CA ARG A 41 4.83 1.65 -13.94
C ARG A 41 5.52 2.70 -13.07
N LEU A 42 5.78 3.87 -13.62
CA LEU A 42 6.28 5.01 -12.86
C LEU A 42 5.28 5.37 -11.77
N ALA A 43 5.80 5.61 -10.57
CA ALA A 43 5.01 5.93 -9.39
C ALA A 43 5.47 7.21 -8.69
N TYR A 44 6.73 7.58 -8.83
CA TYR A 44 7.29 8.76 -8.19
C TYR A 44 8.43 9.34 -9.04
N VAL A 45 8.55 10.65 -9.02
CA VAL A 45 9.68 11.38 -9.61
C VAL A 45 10.15 12.39 -8.57
N ASN A 46 11.45 12.44 -8.32
CA ASN A 46 12.08 13.45 -7.50
C ASN A 46 13.35 13.95 -8.20
N ALA A 47 13.91 15.05 -7.72
CA ALA A 47 15.16 15.60 -8.20
C ALA A 47 16.02 16.06 -7.02
N ILE A 48 17.34 16.03 -7.21
CA ILE A 48 18.31 16.55 -6.26
C ILE A 48 18.97 17.75 -6.94
N ASP A 49 18.97 18.89 -6.25
CA ASP A 49 19.74 20.05 -6.66
C ASP A 49 21.22 19.88 -6.34
N ASP A 50 22.05 20.41 -7.22
CA ASP A 50 23.49 20.41 -7.09
C ASP A 50 24.03 21.80 -7.44
N ASN A 51 25.21 22.10 -6.89
CA ASN A 51 25.91 23.34 -7.16
C ASN A 51 26.92 23.11 -8.28
N PHE A 52 26.60 23.55 -9.48
CA PHE A 52 27.47 23.35 -10.63
C PHE A 52 28.71 24.25 -10.51
N SER A 53 29.91 23.65 -10.39
CA SER A 53 31.16 24.39 -10.48
C SER A 53 31.56 24.64 -11.94
N GLY A 54 31.78 25.89 -12.33
CA GLY A 54 32.21 26.27 -13.69
C GLY A 54 31.82 27.69 -14.09
N TYR A 55 31.94 28.02 -15.38
CA TYR A 55 31.72 29.37 -15.96
C TYR A 55 30.29 29.92 -15.75
N TYR A 56 29.34 29.06 -15.39
CA TYR A 56 27.96 29.40 -15.02
C TYR A 56 27.64 28.86 -13.62
N SER A 57 28.38 29.29 -12.60
CA SER A 57 28.19 28.85 -11.22
C SER A 57 26.77 29.16 -10.73
N GLY A 58 26.05 28.14 -10.25
CA GLY A 58 24.70 28.29 -9.73
C GLY A 58 24.07 26.98 -9.28
N TRP A 59 23.05 27.08 -8.45
CA TRP A 59 22.22 25.96 -8.03
C TRP A 59 21.25 25.57 -9.16
N GLY A 60 21.16 24.28 -9.44
CA GLY A 60 20.12 23.74 -10.32
C GLY A 60 19.95 22.25 -10.11
N ILE A 61 19.01 21.62 -10.81
CA ILE A 61 18.75 20.18 -10.68
C ILE A 61 19.92 19.40 -11.27
N GLY A 62 20.71 18.73 -10.40
CA GLY A 62 21.84 17.91 -10.81
C GLY A 62 21.46 16.48 -11.18
N THR A 63 20.39 15.94 -10.58
CA THR A 63 19.99 14.53 -10.78
C THR A 63 18.48 14.34 -10.64
N TRP A 64 17.96 13.32 -11.33
CA TRP A 64 16.57 12.87 -11.24
C TRP A 64 16.50 11.46 -10.67
N GLY A 65 15.61 11.24 -9.69
CA GLY A 65 15.25 9.94 -9.16
C GLY A 65 13.86 9.52 -9.63
N MET A 66 13.72 8.32 -10.16
CA MET A 66 12.45 7.76 -10.62
C MET A 66 12.11 6.50 -9.84
N GLY A 67 10.95 6.50 -9.17
CA GLY A 67 10.42 5.35 -8.44
C GLY A 67 9.41 4.59 -9.29
N TRP A 68 9.55 3.27 -9.32
CA TRP A 68 8.74 2.36 -10.14
C TRP A 68 8.01 1.35 -9.25
N LEU A 69 6.74 1.10 -9.54
CA LEU A 69 5.94 0.06 -8.87
C LEU A 69 5.65 -1.08 -9.85
N HIS A 70 5.71 -2.31 -9.36
CA HIS A 70 5.36 -3.49 -10.14
C HIS A 70 3.88 -3.44 -10.57
N GLU A 71 3.57 -3.87 -11.79
CA GLU A 71 2.25 -3.74 -12.43
C GLU A 71 1.15 -4.57 -11.76
N ASN A 72 1.55 -5.58 -10.98
CA ASN A 72 0.63 -6.38 -10.16
C ASN A 72 -0.05 -5.55 -9.07
N LEU A 73 0.57 -4.44 -8.64
CA LEU A 73 -0.05 -3.53 -7.69
C LEU A 73 -1.13 -2.70 -8.41
N LYS A 74 -2.38 -3.16 -8.43
CA LYS A 74 -3.49 -2.40 -9.05
C LYS A 74 -3.87 -1.17 -8.23
N THR A 75 -4.47 -0.16 -8.84
CA THR A 75 -4.89 1.09 -8.15
C THR A 75 -6.03 0.83 -7.17
N LEU A 76 -6.94 -0.08 -7.50
CA LEU A 76 -8.03 -0.51 -6.61
C LEU A 76 -7.63 -1.74 -5.79
N ASN A 77 -8.26 -1.91 -4.63
CA ASN A 77 -8.18 -3.14 -3.83
C ASN A 77 -9.35 -4.05 -4.22
N ILE A 78 -9.17 -4.78 -5.33
CA ILE A 78 -10.21 -5.66 -5.86
C ILE A 78 -10.17 -6.99 -5.11
N ILE A 79 -11.32 -7.41 -4.59
CA ILE A 79 -11.54 -8.74 -4.03
C ILE A 79 -12.10 -9.63 -5.13
N HIS A 80 -11.28 -10.59 -5.55
CA HIS A 80 -11.56 -11.50 -6.65
C HIS A 80 -12.54 -12.62 -6.30
N ALA A 81 -13.39 -12.97 -7.26
CA ALA A 81 -14.45 -13.97 -7.11
C ALA A 81 -13.95 -15.42 -6.96
N THR A 82 -12.86 -15.74 -7.67
CA THR A 82 -12.41 -17.13 -7.92
C THR A 82 -11.04 -17.45 -7.33
N LYS A 83 -10.32 -16.44 -6.79
CA LYS A 83 -8.99 -16.62 -6.21
C LYS A 83 -8.81 -15.79 -4.96
N SER A 84 -7.92 -16.24 -4.08
CA SER A 84 -7.56 -15.48 -2.90
C SER A 84 -6.96 -14.13 -3.28
N SER A 85 -7.46 -13.07 -2.65
CA SER A 85 -6.98 -11.71 -2.87
C SER A 85 -6.10 -11.29 -1.70
N CYS A 86 -4.82 -11.07 -1.98
CA CYS A 86 -3.85 -10.57 -1.00
C CYS A 86 -3.73 -9.05 -1.15
N ILE A 87 -4.25 -8.30 -0.19
CA ILE A 87 -4.23 -6.83 -0.19
C ILE A 87 -3.20 -6.36 0.85
N PRO A 88 -2.04 -5.82 0.42
CA PRO A 88 -1.04 -5.28 1.34
C PRO A 88 -1.61 -4.13 2.18
N ALA A 89 -1.27 -4.08 3.46
CA ALA A 89 -1.76 -3.06 4.38
C ALA A 89 -1.33 -1.64 3.98
N VAL A 90 -0.18 -1.51 3.29
CA VAL A 90 0.31 -0.23 2.75
C VAL A 90 -0.58 0.35 1.65
N LYS A 91 -1.59 -0.39 1.17
CA LYS A 91 -2.66 0.14 0.30
C LYS A 91 -3.81 0.80 1.08
N ALA A 92 -3.63 1.05 2.36
CA ALA A 92 -4.57 1.83 3.16
C ALA A 92 -4.69 3.26 2.65
N ARG A 93 -5.90 3.80 2.76
CA ARG A 93 -6.20 5.20 2.43
C ARG A 93 -5.94 6.11 3.63
N ILE A 94 -6.11 5.60 4.85
CA ILE A 94 -6.03 6.37 6.08
C ILE A 94 -5.18 5.60 7.09
N LEU A 95 -4.22 6.32 7.70
CA LEU A 95 -3.48 5.93 8.89
C LEU A 95 -3.67 7.05 9.93
N THR A 96 -4.15 6.72 11.13
CA THR A 96 -4.39 7.69 12.21
C THR A 96 -3.57 7.36 13.47
N ASN A 97 -3.43 8.35 14.35
CA ASN A 97 -2.92 8.18 15.72
C ASN A 97 -1.60 7.39 15.79
N SER A 98 -0.61 7.87 15.03
CA SER A 98 0.75 7.31 14.97
C SER A 98 0.86 5.92 14.33
N ALA A 99 -0.20 5.42 13.66
CA ALA A 99 -0.04 4.37 12.67
C ALA A 99 0.93 4.84 11.58
N THR A 100 1.94 4.02 11.26
CA THR A 100 3.05 4.40 10.37
C THR A 100 3.35 3.30 9.38
N VAL A 101 3.86 3.67 8.20
CA VAL A 101 4.50 2.72 7.30
C VAL A 101 5.93 2.52 7.79
N ILE A 102 6.37 1.26 7.90
CA ILE A 102 7.75 0.92 8.25
C ILE A 102 8.37 0.05 7.18
N LYS A 103 9.69 0.16 7.02
CA LYS A 103 10.44 -0.63 6.04
C LYS A 103 10.20 -2.13 6.27
N GLY A 104 9.79 -2.83 5.21
CA GLY A 104 9.64 -4.28 5.25
C GLY A 104 10.98 -5.01 5.39
N PRO A 105 10.98 -6.27 5.85
CA PRO A 105 12.22 -7.04 6.04
C PRO A 105 12.82 -7.59 4.75
N GLY A 106 12.27 -7.23 3.59
CA GLY A 106 12.66 -7.75 2.27
C GLY A 106 11.85 -8.97 1.82
N SER A 107 11.39 -9.83 2.74
CA SER A 107 10.63 -11.05 2.41
C SER A 107 9.12 -10.86 2.23
N THR A 108 8.63 -9.62 2.19
CA THR A 108 7.20 -9.27 2.09
C THR A 108 6.83 -8.65 0.74
N GLY A 109 7.82 -8.35 -0.11
CA GLY A 109 7.61 -7.68 -1.40
C GLY A 109 7.28 -6.19 -1.29
N GLY A 110 7.36 -5.61 -0.09
CA GLY A 110 7.08 -4.20 0.19
C GLY A 110 7.13 -3.89 1.68
N ASP A 111 6.75 -2.66 2.02
CA ASP A 111 6.70 -2.16 3.39
C ASP A 111 5.51 -2.71 4.18
N LEU A 112 5.50 -2.44 5.50
CA LEU A 112 4.47 -2.87 6.44
C LEU A 112 3.74 -1.67 7.01
N VAL A 113 2.57 -1.90 7.60
CA VAL A 113 1.91 -0.92 8.46
C VAL A 113 2.10 -1.32 9.91
N LYS A 114 2.65 -0.41 10.72
CA LYS A 114 2.78 -0.52 12.17
C LYS A 114 1.62 0.19 12.85
N LEU A 115 0.83 -0.59 13.58
CA LEU A 115 -0.09 -0.09 14.61
C LEU A 115 0.70 0.01 15.93
N PRO A 116 0.95 1.20 16.49
CA PRO A 116 1.66 1.32 17.77
C PRO A 116 0.86 0.65 18.90
N GLY A 117 1.55 0.23 19.96
CA GLY A 117 0.92 -0.21 21.21
C GLY A 117 0.63 1.01 22.08
N VAL A 118 -0.63 1.22 22.49
CA VAL A 118 -1.04 2.40 23.29
C VAL A 118 -2.25 2.01 24.16
N PRO A 119 -2.46 2.60 25.36
CA PRO A 119 -3.61 2.29 26.20
C PRO A 119 -4.88 2.95 25.62
N SER A 120 -5.74 2.13 25.02
CA SER A 120 -7.21 2.21 25.00
C SER A 120 -7.98 3.48 24.59
N THR A 121 -7.37 4.62 24.17
CA THR A 121 -8.18 5.84 23.90
C THR A 121 -7.91 6.59 22.60
N SER A 122 -6.88 6.24 21.83
CA SER A 122 -6.67 6.82 20.50
C SER A 122 -7.11 5.83 19.42
N ASP A 123 -7.94 6.31 18.50
CA ASP A 123 -8.51 5.53 17.41
C ASP A 123 -7.44 5.21 16.35
N ILE A 124 -6.48 4.34 16.67
CA ILE A 124 -5.36 3.96 15.78
C ILE A 124 -5.90 3.09 14.66
N GLN A 125 -6.24 3.70 13.53
CA GLN A 125 -6.94 3.03 12.47
C GLN A 125 -6.09 2.94 11.22
N VAL A 126 -6.21 1.78 10.59
CA VAL A 126 -5.84 1.55 9.20
C VAL A 126 -7.14 1.29 8.47
N ARG A 127 -7.57 2.22 7.61
CA ARG A 127 -8.76 2.03 6.77
C ARG A 127 -8.35 1.82 5.33
N MET A 128 -8.86 0.75 4.75
CA MET A 128 -8.72 0.41 3.34
C MET A 128 -10.08 0.46 2.68
N ASN A 129 -10.13 1.02 1.47
CA ASN A 129 -11.31 0.86 0.62
C ASN A 129 -11.14 -0.46 -0.13
N MET A 130 -12.18 -1.29 -0.11
CA MET A 130 -12.25 -2.56 -0.81
C MET A 130 -13.33 -2.47 -1.89
N THR A 131 -13.06 -3.04 -3.05
CA THR A 131 -14.00 -3.12 -4.17
C THR A 131 -14.26 -4.59 -4.46
N ARG A 132 -15.53 -5.00 -4.50
CA ARG A 132 -15.86 -6.39 -4.85
C ARG A 132 -15.89 -6.58 -6.37
N GLU A 133 -15.45 -7.74 -6.83
CA GLU A 133 -15.74 -8.19 -8.19
C GLU A 133 -17.18 -8.72 -8.29
N VAL A 134 -17.59 -9.57 -7.34
CA VAL A 134 -18.93 -10.15 -7.25
C VAL A 134 -19.45 -10.16 -5.82
N TRP A 135 -20.77 -10.30 -5.67
CA TRP A 135 -21.42 -10.53 -4.39
C TRP A 135 -21.14 -11.96 -3.91
N LYS A 136 -20.37 -12.12 -2.83
CA LYS A 136 -19.95 -13.44 -2.30
C LYS A 136 -19.49 -13.35 -0.85
N ASN A 137 -19.37 -14.52 -0.20
CA ASN A 137 -18.79 -14.65 1.14
C ASN A 137 -17.30 -14.99 1.07
N TYR A 138 -16.52 -14.41 1.97
CA TYR A 138 -15.08 -14.60 2.04
C TYR A 138 -14.65 -14.91 3.47
N ARG A 139 -13.80 -15.92 3.64
CA ARG A 139 -12.98 -16.09 4.84
C ARG A 139 -11.84 -15.08 4.79
N ILE A 140 -11.48 -14.53 5.95
CA ILE A 140 -10.42 -13.53 6.04
C ILE A 140 -9.29 -14.04 6.93
N ARG A 141 -8.06 -13.85 6.44
CA ARG A 141 -6.85 -13.97 7.25
C ARG A 141 -6.06 -12.68 7.22
N ILE A 142 -5.35 -12.39 8.29
CA ILE A 142 -4.45 -11.24 8.39
C ILE A 142 -3.05 -11.78 8.62
N ARG A 143 -2.10 -11.45 7.74
CA ARG A 143 -0.69 -11.77 7.95
C ARG A 143 -0.06 -10.66 8.77
N TYR A 144 0.43 -11.00 9.96
CA TYR A 144 0.90 -10.05 10.95
C TYR A 144 2.17 -10.53 11.67
N ALA A 145 2.84 -9.62 12.37
CA ALA A 145 3.85 -9.92 13.37
C ALA A 145 3.66 -8.99 14.59
N THR A 146 3.92 -9.48 15.80
CA THR A 146 3.89 -8.67 17.03
C THR A 146 4.96 -9.13 18.01
N SER A 147 5.63 -8.19 18.69
CA SER A 147 6.71 -8.51 19.65
C SER A 147 6.20 -8.87 21.04
N SER A 148 4.92 -8.62 21.31
CA SER A 148 4.23 -8.99 22.54
C SER A 148 2.78 -9.32 22.25
N SER A 149 2.07 -9.87 23.23
CA SER A 149 0.63 -10.07 23.10
C SER A 149 -0.08 -8.74 22.85
N ALA A 150 -1.10 -8.76 21.98
CA ALA A 150 -1.88 -7.60 21.58
C ALA A 150 -3.31 -7.99 21.17
N GLN A 151 -4.21 -7.02 21.08
CA GLN A 151 -5.57 -7.25 20.60
C GLN A 151 -5.84 -6.44 19.33
N LEU A 152 -6.10 -7.14 18.23
CA LEU A 152 -6.43 -6.55 16.95
C LEU A 152 -7.95 -6.49 16.76
N PHE A 153 -8.48 -5.28 16.66
CA PHE A 153 -9.82 -5.04 16.13
C PHE A 153 -9.80 -5.15 14.60
N VAL A 154 -10.83 -5.80 14.07
CA VAL A 154 -11.08 -5.95 12.63
C VAL A 154 -12.54 -5.61 12.37
N GLY A 155 -12.82 -4.77 11.38
CA GLY A 155 -14.18 -4.33 11.10
C GLY A 155 -14.47 -4.09 9.62
N LYS A 156 -15.69 -4.46 9.20
CA LYS A 156 -16.28 -4.07 7.92
C LYS A 156 -17.25 -2.90 8.16
N TRP A 157 -17.01 -1.79 7.48
CA TRP A 157 -17.84 -0.58 7.56
C TRP A 157 -18.48 -0.25 6.21
N THR A 158 -19.80 -0.07 6.22
CA THR A 158 -20.61 0.24 5.02
C THR A 158 -21.54 1.45 5.25
N GLY A 159 -21.11 2.38 6.10
CA GLY A 159 -21.94 3.46 6.66
C GLY A 159 -22.45 3.14 8.08
N ARG A 160 -22.35 1.87 8.46
CA ARG A 160 -22.44 1.33 9.82
C ARG A 160 -21.52 0.12 9.94
N TRP A 161 -21.25 -0.35 11.16
CA TRP A 161 -20.53 -1.60 11.38
C TRP A 161 -21.39 -2.78 10.90
N ALA A 162 -20.94 -3.42 9.82
CA ALA A 162 -21.60 -4.60 9.26
C ALA A 162 -21.10 -5.90 9.90
N ALA A 163 -19.82 -5.94 10.29
CA ALA A 163 -19.21 -7.03 11.04
C ALA A 163 -17.98 -6.50 11.77
N THR A 164 -17.75 -6.97 13.00
CA THR A 164 -16.55 -6.62 13.78
C THR A 164 -16.10 -7.79 14.63
N ALA A 165 -14.81 -7.82 14.96
CA ALA A 165 -14.25 -8.73 15.95
C ALA A 165 -12.99 -8.18 16.58
N ASN A 166 -12.65 -8.72 17.74
CA ASN A 166 -11.36 -8.55 18.38
C ASN A 166 -10.62 -9.89 18.38
N ILE A 167 -9.36 -9.87 17.96
CA ILE A 167 -8.50 -11.05 17.86
C ILE A 167 -7.35 -10.87 18.83
N ASN A 168 -7.20 -11.81 19.76
CA ASN A 168 -6.04 -11.85 20.64
C ASN A 168 -4.86 -12.44 19.87
N LEU A 169 -3.77 -11.68 19.76
CA LEU A 169 -2.55 -12.05 19.09
C LEU A 169 -1.50 -12.39 20.13
N ALA A 170 -0.79 -13.50 19.94
CA ALA A 170 0.38 -13.85 20.74
C ALA A 170 1.64 -13.24 20.11
N ALA A 171 2.68 -13.04 20.93
CA ALA A 171 4.00 -12.64 20.43
C ALA A 171 4.50 -13.63 19.36
N THR A 172 4.99 -13.12 18.24
CA THR A 172 5.48 -13.92 17.11
C THR A 172 6.98 -13.77 16.89
N TYR A 173 7.62 -12.77 17.52
CA TYR A 173 9.06 -12.54 17.45
C TYR A 173 9.58 -11.80 18.68
N SER A 174 10.89 -11.89 18.95
CA SER A 174 11.59 -11.20 20.04
C SER A 174 12.88 -10.50 19.60
N GLY A 175 13.16 -10.45 18.29
CA GLY A 175 14.37 -9.86 17.71
C GLY A 175 14.14 -9.38 16.28
N GLU A 176 14.98 -9.83 15.35
CA GLU A 176 14.86 -9.43 13.94
C GLU A 176 13.57 -9.93 13.28
N LEU A 177 13.02 -9.10 12.40
CA LEU A 177 11.80 -9.39 11.67
C LEU A 177 12.11 -10.28 10.46
N THR A 178 12.27 -11.58 10.67
CA THR A 178 12.52 -12.55 9.60
C THR A 178 11.22 -13.12 9.02
N TYR A 179 11.30 -13.92 7.95
CA TYR A 179 10.13 -14.55 7.33
C TYR A 179 9.26 -15.31 8.35
N SER A 180 9.88 -16.03 9.30
CA SER A 180 9.20 -16.85 10.31
C SER A 180 8.48 -16.04 11.40
N ALA A 181 8.80 -14.75 11.54
CA ALA A 181 8.16 -13.84 12.49
C ALA A 181 6.69 -13.56 12.12
N PHE A 182 6.29 -13.79 10.86
CA PHE A 182 4.93 -13.54 10.41
C PHE A 182 4.04 -14.76 10.59
N LYS A 183 2.85 -14.55 11.14
CA LYS A 183 1.79 -15.55 11.29
C LYS A 183 0.52 -15.07 10.61
N LEU A 184 -0.41 -16.00 10.38
CA LEU A 184 -1.75 -15.71 9.89
C LEU A 184 -2.72 -15.77 11.06
N ALA A 185 -3.50 -14.71 11.27
CA ALA A 185 -4.64 -14.69 12.17
C ALA A 185 -5.92 -14.88 11.36
N ASP A 186 -6.76 -15.84 11.73
CA ASP A 186 -8.11 -15.98 11.20
C ASP A 186 -9.04 -14.94 11.83
N VAL A 187 -9.81 -14.25 11.00
CA VAL A 187 -10.87 -13.36 11.47
C VAL A 187 -12.10 -14.21 11.80
N PRO A 188 -12.71 -14.07 13.00
CA PRO A 188 -13.79 -14.96 13.47
C PRO A 188 -15.16 -14.62 12.86
N PHE A 189 -15.18 -14.09 11.64
CA PHE A 189 -16.37 -13.90 10.83
C PHE A 189 -16.01 -13.94 9.34
N ASN A 190 -16.98 -14.35 8.54
CA ASN A 190 -16.90 -14.21 7.09
C ASN A 190 -17.43 -12.85 6.66
N ILE A 191 -16.86 -12.28 5.60
CA ILE A 191 -17.42 -11.07 4.99
C ILE A 191 -18.29 -11.45 3.81
N THR A 192 -19.55 -11.03 3.85
CA THR A 192 -20.40 -10.92 2.66
C THR A 192 -20.11 -9.58 1.96
N THR A 193 -19.72 -9.60 0.69
CA THR A 193 -19.51 -8.38 -0.11
C THR A 193 -20.84 -7.89 -0.70
N GLY A 194 -21.82 -7.55 0.14
CA GLY A 194 -23.11 -6.95 -0.28
C GLY A 194 -22.93 -5.72 -1.17
N GLU A 195 -22.09 -4.82 -0.68
CA GLU A 195 -21.85 -3.50 -1.22
C GLU A 195 -20.76 -3.54 -2.29
N PRO A 196 -20.88 -2.77 -3.39
CA PRO A 196 -19.86 -2.72 -4.43
C PRO A 196 -18.50 -2.25 -3.87
N GLU A 197 -18.54 -1.35 -2.90
CA GLU A 197 -17.39 -0.86 -2.15
C GLU A 197 -17.69 -0.82 -0.65
N PHE A 198 -16.68 -1.06 0.17
CA PHE A 198 -16.77 -0.95 1.62
C PHE A 198 -15.42 -0.58 2.23
N SER A 199 -15.43 -0.10 3.47
CA SER A 199 -14.21 0.15 4.22
C SER A 199 -13.89 -1.04 5.13
N PHE A 200 -12.62 -1.46 5.12
CA PHE A 200 -12.09 -2.47 6.03
C PHE A 200 -11.11 -1.82 6.98
N GLU A 201 -11.37 -1.98 8.27
CA GLU A 201 -10.64 -1.32 9.35
C GLU A 201 -9.85 -2.32 10.18
N LEU A 202 -8.62 -1.95 10.49
CA LEU A 202 -7.77 -2.61 11.47
C LEU A 202 -7.37 -1.60 12.56
N ARG A 203 -7.46 -2.00 13.82
CA ARG A 203 -7.04 -1.16 14.96
C ARG A 203 -6.39 -1.99 16.05
N ASN A 204 -5.35 -1.45 16.67
CA ASN A 204 -4.78 -2.04 17.88
C ASN A 204 -5.57 -1.54 19.10
N ASN A 205 -6.31 -2.42 19.76
CA ASN A 205 -7.11 -2.06 20.94
C ASN A 205 -6.30 -2.09 22.23
N SER A 206 -5.28 -2.95 22.32
CA SER A 206 -4.48 -3.12 23.54
C SER A 206 -3.21 -3.93 23.31
N GLY A 207 -2.25 -3.82 24.24
CA GLY A 207 -1.01 -4.58 24.23
C GLY A 207 0.09 -3.91 23.40
N GLY A 208 0.97 -4.73 22.82
CA GLY A 208 2.13 -4.24 22.07
C GLY A 208 1.83 -3.80 20.63
N PRO A 209 2.85 -3.31 19.92
CA PRO A 209 2.70 -2.90 18.53
C PRO A 209 2.43 -4.08 17.60
N ILE A 210 1.50 -3.90 16.66
CA ILE A 210 1.14 -4.92 15.67
C ILE A 210 1.63 -4.46 14.30
N LEU A 211 2.41 -5.31 13.63
CA LEU A 211 2.86 -5.10 12.26
C LEU A 211 1.94 -5.87 11.33
N ILE A 212 1.31 -5.19 10.37
CA ILE A 212 0.42 -5.79 9.38
C ILE A 212 1.14 -5.81 8.03
N ASP A 213 1.28 -7.00 7.45
CA ASP A 213 1.76 -7.19 6.07
C ASP A 213 0.59 -7.04 5.09
N ARG A 214 -0.42 -7.91 5.23
CA ARG A 214 -1.54 -7.96 4.29
C ARG A 214 -2.79 -8.60 4.87
N ILE A 215 -3.91 -8.36 4.21
CA ILE A 215 -5.17 -9.06 4.40
C ILE A 215 -5.39 -10.02 3.25
N GLU A 216 -5.86 -11.23 3.56
CA GLU A 216 -6.19 -12.25 2.58
C GLU A 216 -7.70 -12.50 2.60
N PHE A 217 -8.37 -12.19 1.49
CA PHE A 217 -9.77 -12.54 1.26
C PHE A 217 -9.81 -13.84 0.47
N ILE A 218 -10.34 -14.90 1.06
CA ILE A 218 -10.42 -16.22 0.46
C ILE A 218 -11.89 -16.47 0.09
N PRO A 219 -12.23 -16.57 -1.20
CA PRO A 219 -13.61 -16.81 -1.60
C PRO A 219 -14.08 -18.13 -1.00
N LEU A 220 -15.21 -18.11 -0.31
CA LEU A 220 -15.91 -19.34 0.06
C LEU A 220 -16.67 -19.80 -1.15
N GLU A 221 -16.42 -21.03 -1.61
CA GLU A 221 -17.26 -21.61 -2.65
C GLU A 221 -18.71 -21.62 -2.15
N GLY A 222 -19.65 -21.30 -3.05
CA GLY A 222 -21.05 -21.40 -2.69
C GLY A 222 -21.33 -22.85 -2.34
N THR A 223 -22.07 -23.10 -1.26
CA THR A 223 -22.98 -24.25 -1.29
C THR A 223 -23.79 -24.12 -2.57
N PHE A 224 -23.76 -25.14 -3.41
CA PHE A 224 -24.71 -25.25 -4.51
C PHE A 224 -26.12 -25.00 -3.97
N ALA A 225 -26.90 -24.22 -4.70
CA ALA A 225 -28.27 -23.89 -4.36
C ALA A 225 -29.06 -25.16 -3.99
N GLU A 226 -29.91 -25.05 -2.97
CA GLU A 226 -31.18 -25.76 -2.91
C GLU A 226 -32.28 -24.76 -3.23
#